data_AF-A0A4Q7G0P6-F1
#
_entry.id   AF-A0A4Q7G0P6-F1
#
_cell.length_a   1.000
_cell.length_b   1.000
_cell.length_c   1.000
_cell.angle_alpha   90.00
_cell.angle_beta   90.00
_cell.angle_gamma   90.00
#
_symmetry.space_group_name_H-M   'P 1'
#
loop_
_entity.id
_entity.type
_entity.pdbx_description
1 polymer ?
#
loop_
_entity_poly.entity_id
_entity_poly.type
_entity_poly.pdbx_seq_one_letter_code
_entity_poly.pdbx_strand_id
1 'polypeptide(L)' 'MGREKAVNDDRNPLLTLISCIICKKTMRLERSSPGDDGKDLIQYRCEECGRIERVRLVRRSWPLSASRVG' A
#
# COMPACT_ATOMS: atom_id res chain seq x y z
N MET A 1 4.64 -31.44 14.89
CA MET A 1 3.52 -30.58 14.46
C MET A 1 4.08 -29.18 14.24
N GLY A 2 4.53 -28.89 13.01
CA GLY A 2 5.18 -27.62 12.68
C GLY A 2 4.13 -26.52 12.60
N ARG A 3 4.32 -25.44 13.35
CA ARG A 3 3.50 -24.22 13.21
C ARG A 3 3.87 -23.57 11.89
N GLU A 4 3.07 -23.82 10.85
CA GLU A 4 3.07 -23.03 9.62
C GLU A 4 2.88 -21.56 10.02
N LYS A 5 3.96 -20.79 9.91
CA LYS A 5 3.85 -19.34 9.86
C LYS A 5 3.12 -19.05 8.56
N ALA A 6 1.82 -18.76 8.65
CA ALA A 6 1.12 -18.05 7.60
C ALA A 6 1.89 -16.75 7.40
N VAL A 7 2.82 -16.77 6.43
CA VAL A 7 3.44 -15.58 5.91
C VAL A 7 2.27 -14.84 5.28
N ASN A 8 1.73 -13.89 6.02
CA ASN A 8 0.85 -12.90 5.43
C ASN A 8 1.74 -12.13 4.45
N ASP A 9 1.86 -12.67 3.24
CA ASP A 9 2.20 -11.91 2.06
C ASP A 9 0.95 -11.05 1.78
N ASP A 10 0.67 -10.14 2.73
CA ASP A 10 -0.24 -9.01 2.63
C ASP A 10 0.37 -8.03 1.63
N ARG A 11 0.67 -8.52 0.42
CA ARG A 11 0.76 -7.73 -0.79
C ARG A 11 -0.65 -7.24 -1.06
N ASN A 12 -1.09 -6.33 -0.20
CA ASN A 12 -2.29 -5.55 -0.37
C ASN A 12 -2.26 -5.05 -1.82
N PRO A 13 -3.22 -5.40 -2.68
CA PRO A 13 -3.24 -4.97 -4.07
C PRO A 13 -3.29 -3.43 -4.21
N LEU A 14 -3.60 -2.72 -3.11
CA LEU A 14 -3.48 -1.26 -2.99
C LEU A 14 -2.05 -0.75 -2.87
N LEU A 15 -1.04 -1.62 -2.68
CA LEU A 15 0.37 -1.34 -2.95
C LEU A 15 0.61 -1.37 -4.47
N THR A 16 -0.20 -0.60 -5.19
CA THR A 16 -0.08 -0.45 -6.62
C THR A 16 1.32 0.11 -6.92
N LEU A 17 2.02 -0.56 -7.82
CA LEU A 17 3.39 -0.23 -8.20
C LEU A 17 3.41 1.15 -8.89
N ILE A 18 3.97 2.16 -8.23
CA ILE A 18 4.10 3.52 -8.75
C ILE A 18 5.24 3.57 -9.76
N SER A 19 5.13 4.40 -10.81
CA SER A 19 6.22 4.64 -11.75
C SER A 19 6.89 5.98 -11.49
N CYS A 20 8.22 6.02 -11.60
CA CYS A 20 8.97 7.26 -11.46
C CYS A 20 8.68 8.17 -12.64
N ILE A 21 8.26 9.41 -12.38
CA ILE A 21 7.94 10.36 -13.46
C ILE A 21 9.15 10.70 -14.35
N ILE A 22 10.36 10.57 -13.83
CA ILE A 22 11.62 10.84 -14.53
C ILE A 22 12.05 9.64 -15.37
N CYS A 23 12.29 8.49 -14.72
CA CYS A 23 12.84 7.30 -15.38
C CYS A 23 11.79 6.44 -16.08
N LYS A 24 10.50 6.67 -15.84
CA LYS A 24 9.36 5.83 -16.29
C LYS A 24 9.47 4.35 -15.87
N LYS A 25 10.27 4.06 -14.86
CA LYS A 25 10.45 2.73 -14.26
C LYS A 25 9.57 2.58 -13.03
N THR A 26 9.10 1.37 -12.79
CA THR A 26 8.45 1.00 -11.54
C THR A 26 9.36 1.30 -10.35
N MET A 27 8.80 1.96 -9.34
CA MET A 27 9.50 2.29 -8.10
C MET A 27 9.33 1.17 -7.08
N ARG A 28 10.35 1.02 -6.24
CA ARG A 28 10.36 0.04 -5.16
C ARG A 28 9.72 0.65 -3.91
N LEU A 29 8.85 -0.13 -3.26
CA LEU A 29 8.36 0.17 -1.93
C LEU A 29 9.53 0.12 -0.93
N GLU A 30 9.82 1.24 -0.27
CA GLU A 30 10.88 1.33 0.73
C GLU A 30 10.34 1.24 2.16
N ARG A 31 9.22 1.92 2.43
CA ARG A 31 8.62 1.94 3.76
C ARG A 31 7.11 2.10 3.64
N SER A 32 6.36 1.38 4.46
CA SER A 32 4.96 1.65 4.74
C SER A 32 4.84 1.89 6.25
N SER A 33 4.15 2.96 6.62
CA SER A 33 3.77 3.23 8.01
C SER A 33 2.27 3.38 8.07
N PRO A 34 1.56 2.55 8.83
CA PRO A 34 0.16 2.83 9.13
C PRO A 34 0.07 4.16 9.87
N GLY A 35 -0.87 5.00 9.47
CA GLY A 35 -1.22 6.21 10.20
C GLY A 35 -2.32 5.91 11.20
N ASP A 36 -2.24 6.46 12.41
CA ASP A 36 -3.25 6.27 13.47
C ASP A 36 -4.65 6.79 13.07
N ASP A 37 -4.73 7.63 12.03
CA ASP A 37 -5.94 8.21 11.46
C ASP A 37 -6.48 7.45 10.23
N GLY A 38 -5.99 6.22 9.99
CA GLY A 38 -6.36 5.42 8.81
C GLY A 38 -5.76 5.93 7.50
N LYS A 39 -4.76 6.84 7.59
CA LYS A 39 -4.01 7.33 6.44
C LYS A 39 -2.62 6.69 6.41
N ASP A 40 -2.50 5.57 5.70
CA ASP A 40 -1.23 4.88 5.59
C ASP A 40 -0.28 5.70 4.71
N LEU A 41 0.92 6.02 5.22
CA LEU A 41 1.96 6.68 4.44
C LEU A 41 2.89 5.64 3.85
N ILE A 42 3.01 5.66 2.54
CA ILE A 42 3.86 4.77 1.77
C ILE A 42 4.95 5.58 1.08
N GLN A 43 6.18 5.12 1.20
CA GLN A 43 7.35 5.68 0.54
C GLN A 43 7.88 4.73 -0.52
N TYR A 44 8.00 5.25 -1.74
CA TYR A 44 8.59 4.59 -2.89
C TYR A 44 9.93 5.24 -3.24
N ARG A 45 10.92 4.44 -3.64
CA ARG A 45 12.18 4.89 -4.20
C ARG A 45 12.35 4.38 -5.63
N CYS A 46 12.74 5.26 -6.54
CA CYS A 46 13.22 4.85 -7.85
C CYS A 46 14.64 4.32 -7.71
N GLU A 47 14.89 3.06 -8.07
CA GLU A 47 16.23 2.47 -7.97
C GLU A 47 17.21 3.05 -9.02
N GLU A 48 16.70 3.69 -10.07
CA GLU A 48 17.52 4.28 -11.13
C GLU A 48 18.06 5.69 -10.74
N CYS A 49 17.16 6.62 -10.40
CA CYS A 49 17.55 8.00 -10.09
C CYS A 49 17.55 8.34 -8.59
N GLY A 50 17.18 7.39 -7.73
CA GLY A 50 17.11 7.60 -6.28
C GLY A 50 15.93 8.47 -5.81
N ARG A 51 15.06 8.94 -6.73
CA ARG A 51 13.91 9.80 -6.38
C ARG A 51 12.99 9.08 -5.39
N ILE A 52 12.58 9.82 -4.36
CA ILE A 52 11.65 9.34 -3.34
C ILE A 52 10.28 9.98 -3.57
N GLU A 53 9.24 9.16 -3.69
CA GLU A 53 7.85 9.58 -3.77
C GLU A 53 7.07 9.05 -2.57
N ARG A 54 6.23 9.90 -1.98
CA ARG A 54 5.42 9.56 -0.81
C ARG A 54 3.95 9.63 -1.17
N VAL A 55 3.23 8.53 -0.93
CA VAL A 55 1.81 8.41 -1.22
C VAL A 55 1.05 8.12 0.06
N ARG A 56 -0.07 8.82 0.22
CA ARG A 56 -0.97 8.63 1.35
C ARG A 56 -2.16 7.80 0.88
N LEU A 57 -2.28 6.58 1.38
CA LEU A 57 -3.48 5.78 1.17
C LEU A 57 -4.57 6.29 2.11
N VAL A 58 -5.68 6.72 1.53
CA VAL A 58 -6.89 7.03 2.28
C VAL A 58 -7.82 5.84 2.17
N ARG A 59 -7.95 5.07 3.26
CA ARG A 59 -8.93 3.97 3.31
C ARG A 59 -10.33 4.57 3.36
N ARG A 60 -11.07 4.47 2.26
CA ARG A 60 -12.52 4.74 2.28
C ARG A 60 -13.21 3.46 2.73
N SER A 61 -13.77 3.44 3.92
CA SER A 61 -14.78 2.44 4.26
C SER A 61 -16.01 2.74 3.39
N TRP A 62 -16.38 1.80 2.54
CA TRP A 62 -17.69 1.86 1.90
C TRP A 62 -18.73 1.79 3.02
N PRO A 63 -19.77 2.65 3.05
CA PRO A 63 -20.80 2.51 4.07
C PRO A 63 -21.41 1.11 3.92
N LEU A 64 -21.29 0.29 4.96
CA LEU A 64 -22.03 -0.97 5.10
C LEU A 64 -23.51 -0.63 5.28
N SER A 65 -24.18 -0.17 4.23
CA SER A 65 -25.60 0.13 4.24
C SER A 65 -26.27 -0.53 3.05
N ALA A 66 -26.42 -1.85 3.11
CA ALA A 66 -27.48 -2.56 2.40
C ALA A 66 -27.77 -3.93 3.00
N SER A 67 -27.76 -4.08 4.34
CA SER A 67 -28.56 -5.15 4.95
C SER A 67 -30.00 -4.65 5.02
N ARG A 68 -30.74 -4.82 3.92
CA ARG A 68 -32.21 -4.82 3.97
C ARG A 68 -32.61 -6.21 4.42
N VAL A 69 -32.88 -6.36 5.72
CA VAL A 69 -33.70 -7.47 6.22
C VAL A 69 -35.11 -7.20 5.71
N GLY A 70 -35.65 -8.13 4.93
CA GLY A 70 -37.03 -8.18 4.48
C GLY A 70 -37.46 -9.63 4.45
#